data_AF-A0A8T6PD55-F1
#
_entry.id   AF-A0A8T6PD55-F1
#
_cell.length_a   1.000
_cell.length_b   1.000
_cell.length_c   1.000
_cell.angle_alpha   90.00
_cell.angle_beta   90.00
_cell.angle_gamma   90.00
#
_symmetry.space_group_name_H-M   'P 1'
#
loop_
_entity.id
_entity.type
_entity.pdbx_description
1 polymer ?
#
loop_
_entity_poly.entity_id
_entity_poly.type
_entity_poly.pdbx_seq_one_letter_code
_entity_poly.pdbx_strand_id
1 'polypeptide(L)'
;MCIRDRYVSLAMVLGSAIGFERELEDKPAGLRTHMLVAGAAALFVGMGTIIIEEFVQTVGASHVQSDPVRIMQAVVTGVSFLGAGTILRDRSARRVEGLTTAASLLFAAAVGGSVALEQFILAIGATVLVLITLRGLGILERRLEQYRSNKANKS
;
A
#
# COMPACT_ATOMS: atom_id res chain seq x y z
N MET A 1 -8.93 19.67 13.52
CA MET A 1 -7.50 19.35 13.31
C MET A 1 -7.01 18.19 14.17
N CYS A 2 -6.94 18.29 15.49
CA CYS A 2 -6.29 17.30 16.38
C CYS A 2 -6.86 15.85 16.36
N ILE A 3 -8.10 15.62 15.94
CA ILE A 3 -8.69 14.27 15.81
C ILE A 3 -8.20 13.57 14.53
N ARG A 4 -7.97 14.34 13.46
CA ARG A 4 -7.68 13.83 12.11
C ARG A 4 -6.20 13.42 11.97
N ASP A 5 -5.32 14.03 12.77
CA ASP A 5 -3.90 13.68 12.88
C ASP A 5 -3.69 12.24 13.41
N ARG A 6 -4.64 11.73 14.20
CA ARG A 6 -4.60 10.35 14.75
C ARG A 6 -4.73 9.28 13.66
N TYR A 7 -5.35 9.61 12.53
CA TYR A 7 -5.55 8.68 11.42
C TYR A 7 -4.25 8.37 10.69
N VAL A 8 -3.29 9.29 10.66
CA VAL A 8 -1.98 9.05 10.02
C VAL A 8 -1.21 7.97 10.78
N SER A 9 -1.20 8.04 12.11
CA SER A 9 -0.56 7.00 12.94
C SER A 9 -1.21 5.63 12.72
N LEU A 10 -2.54 5.56 12.63
CA LEU A 10 -3.26 4.32 12.33
C LEU A 10 -2.91 3.79 10.93
N ALA A 11 -2.88 4.65 9.92
CA ALA A 11 -2.49 4.29 8.56
C ALA A 11 -1.06 3.71 8.53
N MET A 12 -0.12 4.34 9.25
CA MET A 12 1.26 3.85 9.37
C MET A 12 1.31 2.49 10.06
N VAL A 13 0.50 2.24 11.10
CA VAL A 13 0.43 0.93 11.77
C VAL A 13 -0.10 -0.15 10.83
N LEU A 14 -1.19 0.12 10.10
CA LEU A 14 -1.73 -0.85 9.13
C LEU A 14 -0.75 -1.09 7.98
N GLY A 15 -0.13 -0.04 7.45
CA GLY A 15 0.94 -0.14 6.45
C GLY A 15 2.14 -0.94 6.97
N SER A 16 2.49 -0.78 8.25
CA SER A 16 3.57 -1.54 8.88
C SER A 16 3.26 -3.05 8.92
N ALA A 17 2.01 -3.45 9.08
CA ALA A 17 1.65 -4.87 9.09
C ALA A 17 2.01 -5.53 7.75
N ILE A 18 1.71 -4.85 6.62
CA ILE A 18 2.09 -5.30 5.27
C ILE A 18 3.61 -5.30 5.13
N GLY A 19 4.26 -4.19 5.48
CA GLY A 19 5.70 -4.03 5.33
C GLY A 19 6.53 -4.98 6.19
N PHE A 20 6.01 -5.38 7.36
CA PHE A 20 6.66 -6.35 8.26
C PHE A 20 6.80 -7.71 7.59
N GLU A 21 5.73 -8.22 6.98
CA GLU A 21 5.78 -9.48 6.25
C GLU A 21 6.70 -9.37 5.02
N ARG A 22 6.81 -8.18 4.42
CA ARG A 22 7.75 -7.94 3.33
C ARG A 22 9.21 -7.88 3.74
N GLU A 23 9.50 -7.29 4.90
CA GLU A 23 10.85 -7.28 5.48
C GLU A 23 11.28 -8.68 5.93
N LEU A 24 10.37 -9.48 6.46
CA LEU A 24 10.64 -10.88 6.83
C LEU A 24 10.99 -11.80 5.64
N GLU A 25 10.59 -11.45 4.42
CA GLU A 25 10.94 -12.19 3.22
C GLU A 25 12.04 -11.53 2.38
N ASP A 26 12.80 -10.60 2.98
CA ASP A 26 13.91 -9.87 2.36
C ASP A 26 13.52 -9.22 1.02
N LYS A 27 12.29 -8.69 0.93
CA LYS A 27 11.81 -8.03 -0.29
C LYS A 27 12.37 -6.60 -0.41
N PRO A 28 12.49 -6.05 -1.63
CA PRO A 28 13.08 -4.72 -1.87
C PRO A 28 12.45 -3.55 -1.11
N ALA A 29 11.17 -3.63 -0.73
CA ALA A 29 10.51 -2.65 0.12
C ALA A 29 9.94 -3.33 1.37
N GLY A 30 10.40 -2.89 2.54
CA GLY A 30 10.05 -3.46 3.85
C GLY A 30 9.13 -2.55 4.67
N LEU A 31 9.28 -2.64 5.99
CA LEU A 31 8.43 -2.00 7.00
C LEU A 31 8.38 -0.48 6.82
N ARG A 32 9.55 0.16 6.80
CA ARG A 32 9.68 1.62 6.72
C ARG A 32 9.01 2.19 5.48
N THR A 33 9.18 1.54 4.34
CA THR A 33 8.60 2.00 3.07
C THR A 33 7.08 1.94 3.10
N HIS A 34 6.50 0.83 3.58
CA HIS A 34 5.04 0.70 3.63
C HIS A 34 4.41 1.64 4.66
N MET A 35 5.07 1.86 5.81
CA MET A 35 4.65 2.86 6.80
C MET A 35 4.57 4.26 6.18
N LEU A 36 5.64 4.69 5.50
CA LEU A 36 5.70 6.01 4.88
C LEU A 36 4.70 6.17 3.74
N VAL A 37 4.51 5.15 2.91
CA VAL A 37 3.53 5.20 1.80
C VAL A 37 2.10 5.28 2.33
N ALA A 38 1.72 4.48 3.32
CA ALA A 38 0.39 4.54 3.92
C ALA A 38 0.16 5.89 4.64
N GLY A 39 1.14 6.36 5.40
CA GLY A 39 1.06 7.66 6.09
C GLY A 39 0.97 8.83 5.11
N ALA A 40 1.78 8.85 4.05
CA ALA A 40 1.76 9.90 3.02
C ALA A 40 0.42 9.93 2.28
N ALA A 41 -0.12 8.77 1.91
CA ALA A 41 -1.45 8.70 1.29
C ALA A 41 -2.54 9.25 2.22
N ALA A 42 -2.50 8.89 3.51
CA ALA A 42 -3.44 9.40 4.49
C ALA A 42 -3.33 10.94 4.65
N LEU A 43 -2.10 11.48 4.67
CA LEU A 43 -1.85 12.92 4.72
C LEU A 43 -2.41 13.64 3.49
N PHE A 44 -2.11 13.18 2.27
CA PHE A 44 -2.58 13.86 1.05
C PHE A 44 -4.10 13.83 0.93
N VAL A 45 -4.73 12.69 1.20
CA VAL A 45 -6.19 12.57 1.17
C VAL A 45 -6.83 13.44 2.25
N GLY A 46 -6.29 13.43 3.47
CA GLY A 46 -6.77 14.25 4.58
C GLY A 46 -6.59 15.76 4.36
N MET A 47 -5.48 16.20 3.77
CA MET A 47 -5.30 17.60 3.35
C MET A 47 -6.32 17.98 2.28
N GLY A 48 -6.63 17.08 1.36
CA GLY A 48 -7.68 17.26 0.36
C GLY A 48 -9.04 17.56 0.97
N THR A 49 -9.46 16.77 1.96
CA THR A 49 -10.74 16.99 2.64
C THR A 49 -10.76 18.30 3.44
N ILE A 50 -9.66 18.64 4.11
CA ILE A 50 -9.50 19.94 4.81
C ILE A 50 -9.72 21.11 3.85
N ILE A 51 -9.01 21.12 2.71
CA ILE A 51 -9.06 22.22 1.74
C ILE A 51 -10.49 22.37 1.20
N ILE A 52 -11.16 21.26 0.89
CA ILE A 52 -12.53 21.29 0.38
C ILE A 52 -13.49 21.85 1.45
N GLU A 53 -13.40 21.37 2.69
CA GLU A 53 -14.24 21.84 3.82
C GLU A 53 -14.08 23.36 4.03
N GLU A 54 -12.85 23.87 4.02
CA GLU A 54 -12.54 25.28 4.24
C GLU A 54 -13.09 26.19 3.12
N PHE A 55 -12.92 25.76 1.86
CA PHE A 55 -13.50 26.49 0.71
C PHE A 55 -15.02 26.49 0.76
N VAL A 56 -15.66 25.35 1.09
CA VAL A 56 -17.12 25.28 1.21
C VAL A 56 -17.64 26.23 2.28
N GLN A 57 -16.93 26.36 3.40
CA GLN A 57 -17.28 27.31 4.46
C GLN A 57 -17.10 28.78 4.04
N THR A 58 -16.13 29.06 3.17
CA THR A 58 -15.77 30.44 2.78
C THR A 58 -16.63 31.00 1.65
N VAL A 59 -16.85 30.21 0.58
CA VAL A 59 -17.55 30.68 -0.64
C VAL A 59 -18.91 30.01 -0.88
N GLY A 60 -19.30 29.08 0.01
CA GLY A 60 -20.54 28.31 -0.10
C GLY A 60 -20.42 27.12 -1.06
N ALA A 61 -21.11 26.03 -0.73
CA ALA A 61 -21.02 24.75 -1.45
C ALA A 61 -21.34 24.85 -2.96
N SER A 62 -22.22 25.77 -3.36
CA SER A 62 -22.62 25.98 -4.76
C SER A 62 -21.50 26.55 -5.64
N HIS A 63 -20.45 27.14 -5.05
CA HIS A 63 -19.32 27.72 -5.79
C HIS A 63 -18.06 26.84 -5.75
N VAL A 64 -18.10 25.71 -5.04
CA VAL A 64 -16.97 24.78 -4.93
C VAL A 64 -17.16 23.60 -5.87
N GLN A 65 -16.44 23.60 -6.99
CA GLN A 65 -16.21 22.37 -7.76
C GLN A 65 -14.96 21.69 -7.20
N SER A 66 -15.16 20.64 -6.40
CA SER A 66 -14.08 19.79 -5.91
C SER A 66 -14.15 18.41 -6.57
N ASP A 67 -12.98 17.84 -6.87
CA ASP A 67 -12.84 16.51 -7.44
C ASP A 67 -11.86 15.69 -6.59
N PRO A 68 -12.36 15.03 -5.53
CA PRO A 68 -11.56 14.16 -4.66
C PRO A 68 -10.86 13.02 -5.42
N VAL A 69 -11.39 12.63 -6.58
CA VAL A 69 -10.81 11.57 -7.41
C VAL A 69 -9.44 12.00 -7.95
N ARG A 70 -9.21 13.29 -8.21
CA ARG A 70 -7.90 13.80 -8.64
C ARG A 70 -6.80 13.60 -7.60
N ILE A 71 -7.13 13.76 -6.33
CA ILE A 71 -6.17 13.53 -5.23
C ILE A 71 -5.83 12.03 -5.18
N MET A 72 -6.84 11.17 -5.28
CA MET A 72 -6.63 9.72 -5.34
C MET A 72 -5.78 9.32 -6.56
N GLN A 73 -6.06 9.89 -7.73
CA GLN A 73 -5.26 9.67 -8.95
C GLN A 73 -3.80 10.09 -8.74
N ALA A 74 -3.55 11.28 -8.17
CA ALA A 74 -2.20 11.75 -7.90
C ALA A 74 -1.42 10.83 -6.94
N VAL A 75 -2.09 10.34 -5.88
CA VAL A 75 -1.50 9.36 -4.94
C VAL A 75 -1.17 8.05 -5.66
N VAL A 76 -2.11 7.49 -6.42
CA VAL A 76 -1.89 6.25 -7.18
C VAL A 76 -0.74 6.40 -8.19
N THR A 77 -0.69 7.52 -8.91
CA THR A 77 0.39 7.83 -9.86
C THR A 77 1.74 7.95 -9.15
N GLY A 78 1.82 8.69 -8.04
CA GLY A 78 3.06 8.85 -7.28
C GLY A 78 3.59 7.52 -6.74
N VAL A 79 2.71 6.67 -6.21
CA VAL A 79 3.08 5.36 -5.69
C VAL A 79 3.44 4.38 -6.80
N SER A 80 2.80 4.48 -7.97
CA SER A 80 3.16 3.68 -9.15
C SER A 80 4.60 3.94 -9.60
N PHE A 81 5.10 5.18 -9.45
CA PHE A 81 6.50 5.51 -9.74
C PHE A 81 7.47 4.82 -8.76
N LEU A 82 7.15 4.82 -7.46
CA LEU A 82 7.92 4.08 -6.45
C LEU A 82 7.90 2.58 -6.73
N GLY A 83 6.72 2.04 -7.07
CA GLY A 83 6.54 0.64 -7.44
C GLY A 83 7.39 0.25 -8.64
N ALA A 84 7.39 1.05 -9.71
CA ALA A 84 8.25 0.84 -10.87
C ALA A 84 9.74 0.81 -10.49
N GLY A 85 10.17 1.68 -9.57
CA GLY A 85 11.53 1.69 -9.03
C GLY A 85 11.94 0.43 -8.26
N THR A 86 10.97 -0.33 -7.73
CA THR A 86 11.24 -1.62 -7.06
C THR A 86 11.34 -2.81 -8.01
N ILE A 87 10.94 -2.65 -9.26
CA ILE A 87 10.98 -3.72 -10.25
C ILE A 87 12.40 -3.82 -10.80
N LEU A 88 13.08 -4.91 -10.45
CA LEU A 88 14.42 -5.21 -10.93
C LEU A 88 14.35 -6.32 -11.99
N ARG A 89 15.07 -6.10 -13.08
CA ARG A 89 15.22 -7.09 -14.15
C ARG A 89 16.65 -7.58 -14.11
N ASP A 90 16.85 -8.79 -13.61
CA ASP A 90 18.15 -9.44 -13.73
C ASP A 90 18.43 -9.66 -15.23
N ARG A 91 19.61 -9.23 -15.70
CA ARG A 91 20.02 -9.46 -17.09
C ARG A 91 20.48 -10.90 -17.30
N SER A 92 20.84 -11.62 -16.23
CA SER A 92 21.33 -12.99 -16.24
C SER A 92 20.19 -14.00 -16.07
N ALA A 93 19.28 -13.76 -15.12
CA ALA A 93 18.08 -14.58 -14.96
C ALA A 93 16.91 -14.03 -15.78
N ARG A 94 16.17 -14.88 -16.52
CA ARG A 94 14.92 -14.53 -17.22
C ARG A 94 13.76 -14.11 -16.27
N ARG A 95 14.05 -13.72 -15.03
CA ARG A 95 13.08 -13.47 -13.97
C ARG A 95 12.96 -11.98 -13.66
N VAL A 96 11.73 -11.49 -13.60
CA VAL A 96 11.41 -10.13 -13.13
C VAL A 96 11.10 -10.23 -11.65
N GLU A 97 11.78 -9.43 -10.84
CA GLU A 97 11.55 -9.35 -9.39
C GLU A 97 10.90 -8.01 -9.01
N GLY A 98 10.25 -7.97 -7.85
CA GLY A 98 9.67 -6.73 -7.32
C GLY A 98 8.24 -6.40 -7.77
N LEU A 99 7.62 -7.17 -8.67
CA LEU A 99 6.21 -6.95 -9.06
C LEU A 99 5.24 -7.00 -7.87
N THR A 100 5.43 -7.97 -6.96
CA THR A 100 4.62 -8.09 -5.74
C THR A 100 4.91 -6.96 -4.75
N THR A 101 6.16 -6.50 -4.70
CA THR A 101 6.57 -5.33 -3.92
C THR A 101 5.86 -4.07 -4.43
N ALA A 102 5.85 -3.84 -5.73
CA ALA A 102 5.11 -2.72 -6.34
C ALA A 102 3.62 -2.77 -6.01
N ALA A 103 2.99 -3.94 -6.11
CA ALA A 103 1.58 -4.13 -5.78
C ALA A 103 1.28 -3.87 -4.29
N SER A 104 2.13 -4.37 -3.38
CA SER A 104 1.96 -4.16 -1.93
C SER A 104 2.12 -2.70 -1.51
N LEU A 105 3.01 -1.93 -2.17
CA LEU A 105 3.09 -0.47 -1.99
C LEU A 105 1.80 0.24 -2.42
N LEU A 106 1.22 -0.15 -3.57
CA LEU A 106 -0.04 0.41 -4.05
C LEU A 106 -1.19 0.14 -3.06
N PHE A 107 -1.24 -1.08 -2.51
CA PHE A 107 -2.20 -1.44 -1.49
C PHE A 107 -1.98 -0.68 -0.18
N ALA A 108 -0.74 -0.46 0.25
CA ALA A 108 -0.45 0.35 1.43
C ALA A 108 -0.98 1.79 1.28
N ALA A 109 -0.84 2.38 0.08
CA ALA A 109 -1.40 3.69 -0.22
C ALA A 109 -2.93 3.69 -0.16
N ALA A 110 -3.58 2.67 -0.73
CA ALA A 110 -5.03 2.51 -0.68
C ALA A 110 -5.54 2.34 0.77
N VAL A 111 -4.82 1.59 1.61
CA VAL A 111 -5.10 1.47 3.05
C VAL A 111 -5.01 2.84 3.73
N GLY A 112 -3.94 3.59 3.48
CA GLY A 112 -3.77 4.95 4.02
C GLY A 112 -4.88 5.91 3.61
N GLY A 113 -5.24 5.93 2.33
CA GLY A 113 -6.37 6.72 1.82
C GLY A 113 -7.71 6.30 2.45
N SER A 114 -7.94 5.00 2.62
CA SER A 114 -9.16 4.48 3.28
C SER A 114 -9.24 4.94 4.74
N VAL A 115 -8.12 4.93 5.47
CA VAL A 115 -8.06 5.42 6.85
C VAL A 115 -8.32 6.93 6.92
N ALA A 116 -7.79 7.72 6.00
CA ALA A 116 -8.05 9.17 5.95
C ALA A 116 -9.51 9.53 5.64
N LEU A 117 -10.23 8.65 4.93
CA LEU A 117 -11.68 8.76 4.68
C LEU A 117 -12.53 8.09 5.76
N GLU A 118 -11.93 7.71 6.89
CA GLU A 118 -12.58 7.05 8.04
C GLU A 118 -13.23 5.70 7.68
N GLN A 119 -12.84 5.09 6.55
CA GLN A 119 -13.30 3.79 6.09
C GLN A 119 -12.49 2.66 6.74
N PHE A 120 -12.59 2.51 8.06
CA PHE A 120 -11.76 1.56 8.82
C PHE A 120 -12.00 0.10 8.46
N ILE A 121 -13.24 -0.29 8.15
CA ILE A 121 -13.58 -1.66 7.74
C ILE A 121 -12.87 -2.00 6.43
N LEU A 122 -12.87 -1.07 5.46
CA LEU A 122 -12.16 -1.25 4.19
C LEU A 122 -10.65 -1.29 4.40
N ALA A 123 -10.10 -0.40 5.22
CA ALA A 123 -8.67 -0.36 5.50
C ALA A 123 -8.15 -1.66 6.16
N ILE A 124 -8.85 -2.14 7.19
CA ILE A 124 -8.50 -3.38 7.89
C ILE A 124 -8.72 -4.58 6.97
N GLY A 125 -9.86 -4.65 6.27
CA GLY A 125 -10.17 -5.72 5.34
C GLY A 125 -9.15 -5.84 4.21
N ALA A 126 -8.76 -4.72 3.59
CA ALA A 126 -7.72 -4.68 2.57
C ALA A 126 -6.36 -5.14 3.12
N THR A 127 -5.98 -4.68 4.31
CA THR A 127 -4.72 -5.10 4.97
C THR A 127 -4.70 -6.61 5.19
N VAL A 128 -5.79 -7.19 5.71
CA VAL A 128 -5.92 -8.64 5.94
C VAL A 128 -5.86 -9.41 4.62
N LEU A 129 -6.58 -8.98 3.59
CA LEU A 129 -6.58 -9.65 2.28
C LEU A 129 -5.19 -9.65 1.64
N VAL A 130 -4.47 -8.53 1.74
CA VAL A 130 -3.08 -8.44 1.28
C VAL A 130 -2.21 -9.42 2.04
N LEU A 131 -2.25 -9.42 3.38
CA LEU A 131 -1.46 -10.34 4.19
C LEU A 131 -1.78 -11.81 3.89
N ILE A 132 -3.05 -12.17 3.69
CA ILE A 132 -3.44 -13.53 3.29
C ILE A 132 -2.85 -13.88 1.93
N THR A 133 -2.92 -12.97 0.96
CA THR A 133 -2.38 -13.19 -0.38
C THR A 133 -0.87 -13.40 -0.33
N LEU A 134 -0.17 -12.51 0.39
CA LEU A 134 1.27 -12.52 0.53
C LEU A 134 1.78 -13.77 1.28
N ARG A 135 1.20 -14.06 2.45
CA ARG A 135 1.59 -15.20 3.30
C ARG A 135 1.16 -16.54 2.69
N GLY A 136 -0.07 -16.61 2.17
CA GLY A 136 -0.66 -17.83 1.64
C GLY A 136 0.10 -18.34 0.42
N LEU A 137 0.49 -17.43 -0.48
CA LEU A 137 1.23 -17.80 -1.67
C LEU A 137 2.69 -18.15 -1.35
N GLY A 138 3.33 -17.44 -0.41
CA GLY A 138 4.69 -17.75 0.04
C GLY A 138 4.81 -19.14 0.67
N ILE A 139 3.81 -19.60 1.42
CA ILE A 139 3.78 -20.97 1.96
C ILE A 139 3.64 -22.01 0.85
N LEU A 140 2.80 -21.73 -0.15
CA LEU A 140 2.56 -22.63 -1.27
C LEU A 140 3.81 -22.80 -2.13
N GLU A 141 4.51 -21.71 -2.45
CA GLU A 141 5.76 -21.73 -3.22
C GLU A 141 6.82 -22.60 -2.53
N ARG A 142 7.06 -22.40 -1.23
CA ARG A 142 8.04 -23.19 -0.47
C ARG A 142 7.71 -24.69 -0.47
N ARG A 143 6.43 -25.05 -0.37
CA ARG A 143 5.98 -26.46 -0.43
C ARG A 143 6.20 -27.07 -1.82
N LEU A 144 5.94 -26.31 -2.88
CA LEU A 144 6.14 -26.76 -4.26
C LEU A 144 7.62 -26.95 -4.59
N GLU A 145 8.49 -26.07 -4.11
CA GLU A 145 9.94 -26.18 -4.27
C GLU A 145 10.50 -27.42 -3.56
N GLN A 146 10.08 -27.66 -2.31
CA GLN A 146 10.44 -28.87 -1.57
C GLN A 146 9.97 -30.14 -2.28
N TYR A 147 8.75 -30.16 -2.83
CA TYR A 147 8.24 -31.30 -3.59
C TYR A 147 9.05 -31.56 -4.87
N ARG A 148 9.41 -30.50 -5.62
CA ARG A 148 10.25 -30.59 -6.81
C ARG A 148 11.66 -31.11 -6.49
N SER A 149 12.29 -30.59 -5.43
CA SER A 149 13.63 -31.01 -5.00
C SER A 149 13.64 -32.49 -4.56
N ASN A 150 12.65 -32.93 -3.76
CA ASN A 150 12.52 -34.33 -3.35
C ASN A 150 12.27 -35.29 -4.53
N LYS A 151 11.54 -34.83 -5.56
CA LYS A 151 11.32 -35.63 -6.77
C LYS A 151 12.58 -35.74 -7.62
N ALA A 152 13.36 -34.65 -7.74
CA ALA A 152 14.62 -34.65 -8.47
C ALA A 152 15.69 -35.53 -7.79
N ASN A 153 15.71 -35.60 -6.47
CA ASN A 153 16.66 -36.42 -5.71
C ASN A 153 16.31 -37.93 -5.66
N LYS A 154 15.12 -38.30 -6.17
CA LYS A 154 14.63 -39.69 -6.28
C LYS A 154 14.73 -40.27 -7.70
N SER A 155 15.15 -39.46 -8.67
CA SER A 155 15.38 -39.85 -10.08
C SER A 155 16.85 -40.06 -10.34
#